data_AF-A0A2E7EAQ3-F1
#
_entry.id   AF-A0A2E7EAQ3-F1
#
_cell.length_a   1.000
_cell.length_b   1.000
_cell.length_c   1.000
_cell.angle_alpha   90.00
_cell.angle_beta   90.00
_cell.angle_gamma   90.00
#
_symmetry.space_group_name_H-M   'P 1'
#
loop_
_entity.id
_entity.type
_entity.pdbx_description
1 polymer ?
#
loop_
_entity_poly.entity_id
_entity_poly.type
_entity_poly.pdbx_seq_one_letter_code
_entity_poly.pdbx_strand_id
1 'polypeptide(L)'
;MPGQVLPILFSCPQGRYRIPATLERPADLNTALENGIRQYRQQALDEHNQVQNWTMLRLEGRIKRLHQADPDIDPELQLIQAREQLQRECAIRFKLFPIASQLVLAVGVPIDRGYYYIDLDAFPIPHQPLPPAQCESIWYQLHELQRTFIGLDMTL
;
A
#
# COMPACT_ATOMS: atom_id res chain seq x y z
N MET A 1 25.87 13.45 -20.19
CA MET A 1 25.11 12.25 -20.60
C MET A 1 23.64 12.66 -20.60
N PRO A 2 22.86 12.44 -21.68
CA PRO A 2 21.40 12.65 -21.62
C PRO A 2 20.86 11.85 -20.44
N GLY A 3 20.06 12.50 -19.58
CA GLY A 3 19.63 11.96 -18.29
C GLY A 3 18.94 10.61 -18.46
N GLN A 4 19.51 9.56 -17.86
CA GLN A 4 18.92 8.23 -17.89
C GLN A 4 17.69 8.24 -16.98
N VAL A 5 16.50 8.18 -17.56
CA VAL A 5 15.25 8.07 -16.81
C VAL A 5 15.19 6.72 -16.11
N LEU A 6 15.08 6.73 -14.78
CA LEU A 6 14.94 5.54 -13.95
C LEU A 6 13.46 5.20 -13.76
N PRO A 7 12.96 4.07 -14.29
CA PRO A 7 11.64 3.57 -13.93
C PRO A 7 11.65 3.06 -12.50
N ILE A 8 10.69 3.49 -11.70
CA ILE A 8 10.52 3.06 -10.31
C ILE A 8 9.07 2.63 -10.06
N LEU A 9 8.87 1.88 -8.98
CA LEU A 9 7.55 1.47 -8.51
C LEU A 9 7.45 1.71 -7.02
N PHE A 10 6.39 2.39 -6.61
CA PHE A 10 5.97 2.38 -5.21
C PHE A 10 4.92 1.30 -4.99
N SER A 11 5.12 0.46 -3.99
CA SER A 11 4.14 -0.56 -3.62
C SER A 11 3.89 -0.57 -2.12
N CYS A 12 2.74 -1.08 -1.69
CA CYS A 12 2.57 -1.41 -0.28
C CYS A 12 3.26 -2.75 0.02
N PRO A 13 3.71 -3.02 1.26
CA PRO A 13 4.31 -4.31 1.63
C PRO A 13 3.42 -5.53 1.31
N GLN A 14 2.11 -5.34 1.16
CA GLN A 14 1.15 -6.37 0.78
C GLN A 14 1.01 -6.55 -0.74
N GLY A 15 1.74 -5.78 -1.56
CA GLY A 15 1.80 -5.89 -3.02
C GLY A 15 0.52 -5.50 -3.79
N ARG A 16 -0.47 -4.91 -3.10
CA ARG A 16 -1.81 -4.66 -3.67
C ARG A 16 -1.90 -3.40 -4.52
N TYR A 17 -1.11 -2.39 -4.16
CA TYR A 17 -1.00 -1.17 -4.92
C TYR A 17 0.36 -1.12 -5.57
N ARG A 18 0.36 -0.68 -6.82
CA ARG A 18 1.53 -0.57 -7.67
C ARG A 18 1.43 0.78 -8.35
N ILE A 19 2.25 1.73 -7.92
CA ILE A 19 2.23 3.12 -8.37
C ILE A 19 3.52 3.36 -9.16
N PRO A 20 3.48 3.19 -10.49
CA PRO A 20 4.66 3.40 -11.32
C PRO A 20 5.01 4.89 -11.35
N ALA A 21 6.30 5.19 -11.32
CA ALA A 21 6.83 6.53 -11.49
C ALA A 21 8.19 6.48 -12.20
N THR A 22 8.76 7.65 -12.44
CA THR A 22 10.10 7.78 -13.02
C THR A 22 10.89 8.83 -12.26
N LEU A 23 12.21 8.65 -12.20
CA LEU A 23 13.14 9.64 -11.67
C LEU A 23 14.15 10.03 -12.75
N GLU A 24 14.43 11.32 -12.92
CA GLU A 24 15.42 11.81 -13.90
C GLU A 24 16.70 12.30 -13.22
N ARG A 25 16.59 12.69 -11.95
CA ARG A 25 17.69 13.15 -11.10
C ARG A 25 17.40 12.84 -9.63
N PRO A 26 18.43 12.83 -8.75
CA PRO A 26 18.24 12.56 -7.31
C PRO A 26 17.20 13.46 -6.64
N ALA A 27 17.13 14.73 -7.04
CA ALA A 27 16.21 15.71 -6.47
C ALA A 27 14.73 15.37 -6.68
N ASP A 28 14.41 14.52 -7.67
CA ASP A 28 13.02 14.14 -7.96
C ASP A 28 12.46 13.14 -6.94
N LEU A 29 13.31 12.50 -6.14
CA LEU A 29 12.92 11.41 -5.23
C LEU A 29 11.86 11.84 -4.21
N ASN A 30 12.04 13.00 -3.57
CA ASN A 30 11.06 13.51 -2.60
C ASN A 30 9.71 13.81 -3.26
N THR A 31 9.73 14.41 -4.45
CA THR A 31 8.51 14.69 -5.23
C THR A 31 7.82 13.40 -5.65
N ALA A 32 8.58 12.39 -6.09
CA ALA A 32 8.05 11.09 -6.46
C ALA A 32 7.45 10.36 -5.25
N LEU A 33 8.11 10.36 -4.09
CA LEU A 33 7.61 9.79 -2.84
C LEU A 33 6.32 10.47 -2.37
N GLU A 34 6.29 11.80 -2.38
CA GLU A 34 5.09 12.56 -2.01
C GLU A 34 3.91 12.26 -2.95
N ASN A 35 4.16 12.21 -4.25
CA ASN A 35 3.16 11.83 -5.25
C ASN A 35 2.70 10.38 -5.06
N GLY A 36 3.63 9.45 -4.84
CA GLY A 36 3.34 8.04 -4.59
C GLY A 36 2.47 7.85 -3.35
N ILE A 37 2.78 8.53 -2.24
CA ILE A 37 1.99 8.47 -1.01
C ILE A 37 0.60 9.08 -1.21
N ARG A 38 0.49 10.18 -1.95
CA ARG A 38 -0.80 10.80 -2.25
C ARG A 38 -1.70 9.85 -3.05
N GLN A 39 -1.18 9.24 -4.11
CA GLN A 39 -1.92 8.28 -4.93
C GLN A 39 -2.27 7.02 -4.12
N TYR A 40 -1.33 6.51 -3.33
CA TYR A 40 -1.58 5.39 -2.43
C TYR A 40 -2.71 5.70 -1.46
N ARG A 41 -2.68 6.85 -0.79
CA ARG A 41 -3.75 7.25 0.13
C ARG A 41 -5.10 7.39 -0.57
N GLN A 42 -5.14 7.87 -1.80
CA GLN A 42 -6.36 7.95 -2.58
C GLN A 42 -6.94 6.56 -2.87
N GLN A 43 -6.11 5.63 -3.35
CA GLN A 43 -6.53 4.24 -3.62
C GLN A 43 -6.91 3.49 -2.34
N ALA A 44 -6.14 3.68 -1.26
CA ALA A 44 -6.40 3.06 0.03
C ALA A 44 -7.64 3.65 0.73
N LEU A 45 -8.01 4.90 0.45
CA LEU A 45 -9.23 5.52 0.99
C LEU A 45 -10.49 4.84 0.43
N ASP A 46 -10.51 4.52 -0.86
CA ASP A 46 -11.65 3.82 -1.47
C ASP A 46 -11.82 2.43 -0.85
N GLU A 47 -10.72 1.70 -0.62
CA GLU A 47 -10.78 0.44 0.12
C GLU A 47 -11.17 0.62 1.58
N HIS A 48 -10.68 1.66 2.25
CA HIS A 48 -11.09 1.97 3.62
C HIS A 48 -12.60 2.21 3.72
N ASN A 49 -13.16 2.98 2.77
CA ASN A 49 -14.59 3.22 2.66
C ASN A 49 -15.36 1.92 2.38
N GLN A 50 -14.84 1.04 1.52
CA GLN A 50 -15.44 -0.27 1.27
C GLN A 50 -15.43 -1.15 2.53
N VAL A 51 -14.33 -1.20 3.28
CA VAL A 51 -14.24 -1.93 4.54
C VAL A 51 -15.17 -1.34 5.58
N GLN A 52 -15.26 -0.02 5.69
CA GLN A 52 -16.17 0.65 6.61
C GLN A 52 -17.63 0.33 6.26
N ASN A 53 -18.04 0.46 5.00
CA ASN A 53 -19.37 0.13 4.53
C ASN A 53 -19.70 -1.35 4.73
N TRP A 54 -18.75 -2.24 4.42
CA TRP A 54 -18.89 -3.67 4.67
C TRP A 54 -19.11 -3.95 6.16
N THR A 55 -18.32 -3.30 7.03
CA THR A 55 -18.41 -3.44 8.49
C THR A 55 -19.78 -2.96 8.98
N MET A 56 -20.23 -1.79 8.54
CA MET A 56 -21.53 -1.22 8.90
C MET A 56 -22.69 -2.12 8.46
N LEU A 57 -22.73 -2.55 7.20
CA LEU A 57 -23.78 -3.44 6.68
C LEU A 57 -23.82 -4.79 7.43
N ARG A 58 -22.64 -5.35 7.74
CA ARG A 58 -22.52 -6.62 8.48
C ARG A 58 -22.90 -6.47 9.95
N LEU A 59 -22.70 -5.28 10.53
CA LEU A 59 -23.13 -4.94 11.89
C LEU A 59 -24.65 -4.78 11.95
N GLU A 60 -25.23 -3.98 11.06
CA GLU A 60 -26.68 -3.78 10.96
C GLU A 60 -27.43 -5.10 10.77
N GLY A 61 -26.95 -5.94 9.85
CA GLY A 61 -27.54 -7.26 9.62
C GLY A 61 -27.43 -8.21 10.82
N ARG A 62 -26.50 -7.98 11.76
CA ARG A 62 -26.41 -8.74 13.01
C ARG A 62 -27.34 -8.19 14.07
N ILE A 63 -27.38 -6.88 14.26
CA ILE A 63 -28.31 -6.22 15.19
C ILE A 63 -29.74 -6.61 14.83
N LYS A 64 -30.12 -6.56 13.55
CA LYS A 64 -31.43 -7.02 13.08
C LYS A 64 -31.72 -8.47 13.43
N ARG A 65 -30.75 -9.38 13.29
CA ARG A 65 -30.91 -10.80 13.64
C ARG A 65 -31.00 -11.04 15.14
N LEU A 66 -30.24 -10.30 15.95
CA LEU A 66 -30.35 -10.35 17.41
C LEU A 66 -31.71 -9.84 17.89
N HIS A 67 -32.15 -8.70 17.37
CA HIS A 67 -33.48 -8.14 17.66
C HIS A 67 -34.63 -9.08 17.21
N GLN A 68 -34.49 -9.76 16.07
CA GLN A 68 -35.48 -10.75 15.63
C GLN A 68 -35.50 -12.02 16.50
N ALA A 69 -34.35 -12.42 17.04
CA ALA A 69 -34.24 -13.59 17.91
C ALA A 69 -34.78 -13.30 19.31
N ASP A 70 -34.56 -12.09 19.81
CA ASP A 70 -35.04 -11.61 21.11
C ASP A 70 -35.29 -10.09 21.06
N PRO A 71 -36.55 -9.66 20.86
CA PRO A 71 -36.91 -8.24 20.76
C PRO A 71 -36.70 -7.45 22.06
N ASP A 72 -36.67 -8.13 23.20
CA ASP A 72 -36.64 -7.51 24.53
C ASP A 72 -35.20 -7.21 25.00
N ILE A 73 -34.18 -7.70 24.29
CA ILE A 73 -32.78 -7.36 24.58
C ILE A 73 -32.57 -5.86 24.39
N ASP A 74 -31.93 -5.26 25.40
CA ASP A 74 -31.49 -3.87 25.36
C ASP A 74 -30.67 -3.54 24.08
N PRO A 75 -31.02 -2.49 23.31
CA PRO A 75 -30.35 -2.15 22.06
C PRO A 75 -28.83 -1.94 22.15
N GLU A 76 -28.34 -1.43 23.29
CA GLU A 76 -26.91 -1.25 23.53
C GLU A 76 -26.21 -2.60 23.66
N LEU A 77 -26.84 -3.53 24.38
CA LEU A 77 -26.36 -4.91 24.50
C LEU A 77 -26.36 -5.64 23.14
N GLN A 78 -27.37 -5.42 22.29
CA GLN A 78 -27.40 -5.97 20.92
C GLN A 78 -26.22 -5.45 20.07
N LEU A 79 -25.91 -4.15 20.17
CA LEU A 79 -24.78 -3.54 19.46
C LEU A 79 -23.45 -4.13 19.92
N ILE A 80 -23.25 -4.29 21.23
CA ILE A 80 -22.02 -4.88 21.79
C ILE A 80 -21.85 -6.32 21.28
N GLN A 81 -22.88 -7.15 21.38
CA GLN A 81 -22.83 -8.54 20.91
C GLN A 81 -22.58 -8.63 19.39
N ALA A 82 -23.24 -7.78 18.60
CA ALA A 82 -23.03 -7.73 17.15
C ALA A 82 -21.59 -7.35 16.79
N ARG A 83 -20.99 -6.38 17.50
CA ARG A 83 -19.58 -5.98 17.33
C ARG A 83 -18.63 -7.10 17.67
N GLU A 84 -18.81 -7.77 18.81
CA GLU A 84 -17.94 -8.88 19.24
C GLU A 84 -18.01 -10.08 18.28
N GLN A 85 -19.19 -10.39 17.74
CA GLN A 85 -19.35 -11.43 16.73
C GLN A 85 -18.65 -11.06 15.42
N LEU A 86 -18.76 -9.80 14.99
CA LEU A 86 -18.10 -9.31 13.78
C LEU A 86 -16.58 -9.31 13.95
N GLN A 87 -16.06 -8.85 15.09
CA GLN A 87 -14.64 -8.83 15.39
C GLN A 87 -14.03 -10.24 15.38
N ARG A 88 -14.73 -11.23 15.96
CA ARG A 88 -14.32 -12.64 15.90
C ARG A 88 -14.30 -13.18 14.47
N GLU A 89 -15.29 -12.84 13.64
CA GLU A 89 -15.30 -13.25 12.23
C GLU A 89 -14.13 -12.62 11.46
N CYS A 90 -13.87 -11.33 11.65
CA CYS A 90 -12.79 -10.62 11.00
C CYS A 90 -11.43 -11.19 11.38
N ALA A 91 -11.18 -11.45 12.67
CA ALA A 91 -9.95 -12.04 13.15
C ALA A 91 -9.62 -13.41 12.50
N ILE A 92 -10.64 -14.14 12.05
CA ILE A 92 -10.50 -15.47 11.45
C ILE A 92 -10.44 -15.40 9.92
N ARG A 93 -11.26 -14.56 9.28
CA ARG A 93 -11.56 -14.65 7.84
C ARG A 93 -11.00 -13.52 7.01
N PHE A 94 -10.85 -12.35 7.58
CA PHE A 94 -10.53 -11.16 6.83
C PHE A 94 -9.32 -10.52 7.48
N LYS A 95 -8.18 -10.54 6.77
CA LYS A 95 -7.06 -9.64 7.08
C LYS A 95 -7.49 -8.20 6.80
N LEU A 96 -8.59 -7.71 7.40
CA LEU A 96 -9.18 -6.40 7.16
C LEU A 96 -8.08 -5.37 7.15
N PHE A 97 -8.05 -4.59 6.07
CA PHE A 97 -6.83 -4.04 5.52
C PHE A 97 -6.52 -2.68 6.15
N PRO A 98 -5.59 -2.58 7.11
CA PRO A 98 -5.11 -1.27 7.51
C PRO A 98 -4.40 -0.61 6.32
N ILE A 99 -4.52 0.71 6.23
CA ILE A 99 -3.61 1.52 5.42
C ILE A 99 -2.20 1.19 5.93
N ALA A 100 -1.37 0.59 5.07
CA ALA A 100 0.04 0.35 5.34
C ALA A 100 0.72 1.65 5.83
N SER A 101 1.56 1.50 6.85
CA SER A 101 2.34 2.59 7.44
C SER A 101 3.59 2.95 6.61
N GLN A 102 3.83 2.24 5.51
CA GLN A 102 5.01 2.43 4.67
C GLN A 102 4.74 2.06 3.21
N LEU A 103 5.50 2.67 2.29
CA LEU A 103 5.60 2.28 0.88
C LEU A 103 7.00 1.75 0.58
N VAL A 104 7.06 0.64 -0.15
CA VAL A 104 8.30 0.08 -0.68
C VAL A 104 8.61 0.75 -2.02
N LEU A 105 9.82 1.26 -2.17
CA LEU A 105 10.38 1.76 -3.42
C LEU A 105 11.15 0.63 -4.10
N ALA A 106 10.86 0.40 -5.37
CA ALA A 106 11.56 -0.56 -6.20
C ALA A 106 12.07 0.11 -7.49
N VAL A 107 13.18 -0.40 -8.03
CA VAL A 107 13.71 0.01 -9.34
C VAL A 107 13.30 -0.97 -10.42
N GLY A 108 12.92 -0.46 -11.59
CA GLY A 108 12.58 -1.27 -12.76
C GLY A 108 13.84 -1.67 -13.54
N VAL A 109 14.03 -2.96 -13.74
CA VAL A 109 15.01 -3.58 -14.64
C VAL A 109 14.31 -3.90 -15.95
N PRO A 110 14.77 -3.35 -17.10
CA PRO A 110 14.14 -3.60 -18.38
C PRO A 110 14.27 -5.08 -18.79
N ILE A 111 13.16 -5.65 -19.25
CA ILE A 111 13.06 -6.99 -19.84
C ILE A 111 12.33 -6.88 -21.19
N ASP A 112 12.29 -7.97 -21.98
CA ASP A 112 11.70 -7.98 -23.32
C ASP A 112 10.29 -7.37 -23.41
N ARG A 113 9.49 -7.52 -22.35
CA ARG A 113 8.13 -6.97 -22.26
C ARG A 113 7.89 -6.24 -20.94
N GLY A 114 8.60 -5.13 -20.74
CA GLY A 114 8.34 -4.19 -19.67
C GLY A 114 9.47 -4.15 -18.63
N TYR A 115 9.10 -4.21 -17.36
CA TYR A 115 10.05 -4.09 -16.25
C TYR A 115 9.81 -5.17 -15.20
N TYR A 116 10.89 -5.77 -14.74
CA TYR A 116 10.93 -6.48 -13.46
C TYR A 116 11.34 -5.49 -12.36
N TYR A 117 10.70 -5.52 -11.20
CA TYR A 117 10.96 -4.57 -10.13
C TYR A 117 11.72 -5.20 -8.97
N ILE A 118 12.77 -4.51 -8.52
CA ILE A 118 13.62 -4.93 -7.41
C ILE A 118 13.44 -3.93 -6.28
N ASP A 119 12.92 -4.41 -5.15
CA ASP A 119 12.72 -3.60 -3.94
C ASP A 119 14.07 -3.10 -3.40
N LEU A 120 14.12 -1.82 -3.06
CA LEU A 120 15.26 -1.18 -2.42
C LEU A 120 15.01 -0.97 -0.92
N ASP A 121 14.00 -0.14 -0.60
CA ASP A 121 13.75 0.30 0.78
C ASP A 121 12.28 0.68 1.00
N ALA A 122 11.86 0.75 2.27
CA ALA A 122 10.53 1.15 2.69
C ALA A 122 10.53 2.53 3.36
N PHE A 123 9.61 3.39 2.92
CA PHE A 123 9.47 4.77 3.38
C PHE A 123 8.19 4.93 4.20
N PRO A 124 8.25 5.59 5.37
CA PRO A 124 7.10 5.74 6.25
C PRO A 124 6.03 6.67 5.66
N ILE A 125 4.79 6.48 6.14
CA ILE A 125 3.64 7.33 5.83
C ILE A 125 3.12 7.93 7.15
N PRO A 126 3.12 9.27 7.33
CA PRO A 126 3.53 10.30 6.37
C PRO A 126 5.04 10.32 6.12
N HIS A 127 5.43 10.67 4.89
CA HIS A 127 6.83 10.83 4.51
C HIS A 127 7.41 12.14 5.03
N GLN A 128 8.62 12.05 5.57
CA GLN A 128 9.43 13.22 5.88
C GLN A 128 10.42 13.43 4.73
N PRO A 129 10.54 14.66 4.19
CA PRO A 129 11.47 14.93 3.10
C PRO A 129 12.88 14.48 3.45
N LEU A 130 13.47 13.68 2.57
CA LEU A 130 14.84 13.18 2.72
C LEU A 130 15.83 14.32 2.45
N PRO A 131 16.93 14.43 3.21
CA PRO A 131 18.02 15.34 2.90
C PRO A 131 18.60 15.08 1.49
N PRO A 132 19.17 16.09 0.82
CA PRO A 132 19.74 15.94 -0.53
C PRO A 132 20.77 14.80 -0.64
N ALA A 133 21.67 14.67 0.33
CA ALA A 133 22.68 13.61 0.35
C ALA A 133 22.06 12.20 0.43
N GLN A 134 20.93 12.04 1.13
CA GLN A 134 20.20 10.77 1.18
C GLN A 134 19.50 10.49 -0.14
N CYS A 135 18.96 11.52 -0.80
CA CYS A 135 18.37 11.38 -2.14
C CYS A 135 19.42 10.93 -3.17
N GLU A 136 20.62 11.52 -3.12
CA GLU A 136 21.75 11.10 -3.95
C GLU A 136 22.16 9.66 -3.66
N SER A 137 22.28 9.27 -2.39
CA SER A 137 22.63 7.90 -2.00
C SER A 137 21.63 6.88 -2.53
N ILE A 138 20.32 7.13 -2.34
CA ILE A 138 19.25 6.25 -2.85
C ILE A 138 19.29 6.19 -4.38
N TRP A 139 19.48 7.33 -5.05
CA TRP A 139 19.61 7.38 -6.50
C TRP A 139 20.75 6.49 -7.02
N TYR A 140 21.92 6.54 -6.37
CA TYR A 140 23.05 5.67 -6.73
C TYR A 140 22.72 4.19 -6.49
N GLN A 141 22.07 3.86 -5.36
CA GLN A 141 21.65 2.49 -5.05
C GLN A 141 20.66 1.95 -6.08
N LEU A 142 19.67 2.75 -6.52
CA LEU A 142 18.73 2.36 -7.56
C LEU A 142 19.45 2.08 -8.89
N HIS A 143 20.40 2.92 -9.28
CA HIS A 143 21.20 2.68 -10.49
C HIS A 143 22.10 1.45 -10.37
N GLU A 144 22.73 1.24 -9.22
CA GLU A 144 23.58 0.09 -8.97
C GLU A 144 22.77 -1.20 -9.03
N LEU A 145 21.62 -1.25 -8.35
CA LEU A 145 20.67 -2.36 -8.45
C LEU A 145 20.22 -2.56 -9.90
N GLN A 146 19.77 -1.52 -10.60
CA GLN A 146 19.34 -1.67 -11.98
C GLN A 146 20.45 -2.27 -12.86
N ARG A 147 21.67 -1.75 -12.77
CA ARG A 147 22.82 -2.23 -13.56
C ARG A 147 23.25 -3.64 -13.20
N THR A 148 23.17 -4.00 -11.93
CA THR A 148 23.54 -5.34 -11.44
C THR A 148 22.64 -6.41 -12.05
N PHE A 149 21.37 -6.08 -12.27
CA PHE A 149 20.39 -7.02 -12.78
C PHE A 149 20.08 -6.86 -14.28
N ILE A 150 20.61 -5.82 -14.94
CA ILE A 150 20.57 -5.70 -16.41
C ILE A 150 21.38 -6.85 -17.03
N GLY A 151 20.76 -7.60 -17.94
CA GLY A 151 21.40 -8.69 -18.69
C GLY A 151 21.48 -10.02 -17.94
N LEU A 152 20.89 -10.13 -16.75
CA LEU A 152 20.55 -11.44 -16.20
C LEU A 152 19.44 -12.04 -17.07
N ASP A 153 19.71 -13.21 -17.65
CA ASP A 153 18.75 -13.96 -18.45
C ASP A 153 17.63 -14.48 -17.52
N MET A 154 16.63 -13.62 -17.30
CA MET A 154 15.48 -13.92 -16.45
C MET A 154 14.39 -14.62 -17.24
N THR A 155 14.73 -15.73 -17.91
CA THR A 155 13.74 -16.72 -18.31
C THR A 155 13.21 -17.41 -17.05
N LEU A 156 12.12 -16.88 -16.51
CA LEU A 156 11.25 -17.56 -15.55
C LEU A 156 10.14 -18.31 -16.29
#